data_AF-A0A2V5Z5Q4-F1
#
_entry.id   AF-A0A2V5Z5Q4-F1
#
_cell.length_a   1.000
_cell.length_b   1.000
_cell.length_c   1.000
_cell.angle_alpha   90.00
_cell.angle_beta   90.00
_cell.angle_gamma   90.00
#
_symmetry.space_group_name_H-M   'P 1'
#
loop_
_entity.id
_entity.type
_entity.pdbx_description
1 polymer ?
#
loop_
_entity_poly.entity_id
_entity_poly.type
_entity_poly.pdbx_seq_one_letter_code
_entity_poly.pdbx_strand_id
1 'polypeptide(L)'
;MKLILLATICLLVVSLTSCSQKRKDFDTAKTAVAQELRSPSSARFCSIDQAEFSTRNSGRMVKLWVDNRNLAGVLVRTHFEVTIDPKSGLVKAATCLECAADDEKQKLNEAMAELQGLTSPTKASASPAPQ
;
A
#
# COMPACT_ATOMS: atom_id res chain seq x y z
N MET A 1 15.87 35.01 -29.29
CA MET A 1 16.58 33.71 -29.35
C MET A 1 17.17 33.24 -28.03
N LYS A 2 17.97 34.04 -27.29
CA LYS A 2 18.60 33.60 -26.03
C LYS A 2 17.61 33.15 -24.93
N LEU A 3 16.48 33.85 -24.76
CA LEU A 3 15.46 33.49 -23.75
C LEU A 3 14.75 32.16 -24.03
N ILE A 4 14.41 31.91 -25.30
CA ILE A 4 13.74 30.69 -25.75
C ILE A 4 14.65 29.48 -25.52
N LEU A 5 15.94 29.62 -25.86
CA LEU A 5 16.94 28.58 -25.67
C LEU A 5 17.12 28.22 -24.18
N LEU A 6 17.20 29.22 -23.29
CA LEU A 6 17.28 28.99 -21.84
C LEU A 6 16.02 28.29 -21.31
N ALA A 7 14.83 28.72 -21.73
CA ALA A 7 13.57 28.10 -21.29
C ALA A 7 13.49 26.63 -21.71
N THR A 8 13.87 26.29 -22.94
CA THR A 8 13.93 24.89 -23.41
C THR A 8 14.95 24.05 -22.65
N ILE A 9 16.11 24.60 -22.32
CA ILE A 9 17.13 23.88 -21.54
C ILE A 9 16.63 23.62 -20.11
N CYS A 10 16.01 24.61 -19.46
CA CYS A 10 15.45 24.44 -18.11
C CYS A 10 14.35 23.37 -18.09
N LEU A 11 13.44 23.37 -19.07
CA LEU A 11 12.40 22.36 -19.20
C LEU A 11 12.99 20.95 -19.38
N LEU A 12 13.97 20.79 -20.26
CA LEU A 12 14.65 19.51 -20.47
C LEU A 12 15.32 18.99 -19.21
N VAL A 13 16.02 19.85 -18.47
CA VAL A 13 16.70 19.47 -17.21
C VAL A 13 15.69 19.05 -16.13
N VAL A 14 14.56 19.75 -16.01
CA VAL A 14 13.50 19.39 -15.05
C VAL A 14 12.85 18.05 -15.41
N SER A 15 12.59 17.80 -16.70
CA SER A 15 12.03 16.52 -17.15
C SER A 15 13.00 15.34 -16.92
N LEU A 16 14.28 15.52 -17.23
CA LEU A 16 15.30 14.48 -17.06
C LEU A 16 15.52 14.09 -15.58
N THR A 17 15.52 15.08 -14.68
CA THR A 17 15.66 14.84 -13.24
C THR A 17 14.41 14.17 -12.67
N SER A 18 13.21 14.56 -13.11
CA SER A 18 11.94 13.93 -12.73
C SER A 18 11.86 12.46 -13.16
N CYS A 19 12.24 12.14 -14.41
CA CYS A 19 12.27 10.75 -14.90
C CYS A 19 13.29 9.89 -14.14
N SER A 20 14.47 10.44 -13.86
CA SER A 20 15.50 9.73 -13.10
C SER A 20 15.05 9.45 -11.66
N GLN A 21 14.30 10.37 -11.05
CA GLN A 21 13.82 10.18 -9.69
C GLN A 21 12.70 9.15 -9.60
N LYS A 22 11.73 9.16 -10.53
CA LYS A 22 10.66 8.15 -10.59
C LYS A 22 11.23 6.73 -10.69
N ARG A 23 12.28 6.55 -11.50
CA ARG A 23 12.94 5.24 -11.65
C ARG A 23 13.58 4.78 -10.34
N LYS A 24 14.34 5.66 -9.68
CA LYS A 24 14.92 5.36 -8.37
C LYS A 24 13.85 5.01 -7.33
N ASP A 25 12.78 5.79 -7.28
CA ASP A 25 11.70 5.58 -6.31
C ASP A 25 10.96 4.26 -6.58
N PHE A 26 10.75 3.93 -7.85
CA PHE A 26 10.20 2.63 -8.24
C PHE A 26 11.10 1.46 -7.84
N ASP A 27 12.40 1.53 -8.12
CA ASP A 27 13.34 0.46 -7.78
C ASP A 27 13.46 0.27 -6.26
N THR A 28 13.47 1.37 -5.50
CA THR A 28 13.43 1.35 -4.03
C THR A 28 12.15 0.69 -3.53
N ALA A 29 10.98 1.10 -4.06
CA ALA A 29 9.69 0.55 -3.66
C ALA A 29 9.56 -0.94 -4.00
N LYS A 30 9.98 -1.33 -5.20
CA LYS A 30 10.02 -2.72 -5.66
C LYS A 30 10.90 -3.57 -4.76
N THR A 31 12.08 -3.08 -4.39
CA THR A 31 13.00 -3.78 -3.48
C THR A 31 12.39 -3.97 -2.11
N ALA A 32 11.75 -2.93 -1.57
CA ALA A 32 11.06 -2.99 -0.28
C ALA A 32 9.96 -4.06 -0.28
N VAL A 33 9.08 -4.02 -1.30
CA VAL A 33 8.00 -5.01 -1.42
C VAL A 33 8.55 -6.41 -1.61
N ALA A 34 9.60 -6.59 -2.42
CA ALA A 34 10.22 -7.90 -2.63
C ALA A 34 10.75 -8.54 -1.34
N GLN A 35 11.24 -7.72 -0.38
CA GLN A 35 11.71 -8.21 0.92
C GLN A 35 10.57 -8.75 1.80
N GLU A 36 9.34 -8.24 1.61
CA GLU A 36 8.14 -8.69 2.33
C GLU A 36 7.51 -9.95 1.71
N LEU A 37 7.88 -10.30 0.48
CA LEU A 37 7.32 -11.47 -0.20
C LEU A 37 7.97 -12.76 0.28
N ARG A 38 7.14 -13.76 0.58
CA ARG A 38 7.60 -15.13 0.90
C ARG A 38 8.37 -15.80 -0.24
N SER A 39 8.04 -15.47 -1.48
CA SER A 39 8.67 -16.03 -2.68
C SER A 39 8.86 -14.93 -3.72
N PRO A 40 9.92 -14.10 -3.56
CA PRO A 40 10.15 -12.95 -4.43
C PRO A 40 10.62 -13.36 -5.84
N SER A 41 11.24 -14.53 -5.98
CA SER A 41 11.74 -15.04 -7.27
C SER A 41 10.64 -15.43 -8.25
N SER A 42 9.44 -15.77 -7.76
CA SER A 42 8.26 -16.06 -8.58
C SER A 42 7.35 -14.85 -8.79
N ALA A 43 7.65 -13.73 -8.15
CA ALA A 43 6.81 -12.55 -8.15
C ALA A 43 7.00 -11.73 -9.43
N ARG A 44 5.89 -11.32 -10.05
CA ARG A 44 5.88 -10.44 -11.21
C ARG A 44 5.39 -9.06 -10.80
N PHE A 45 6.33 -8.14 -10.71
CA PHE A 45 6.03 -6.73 -10.46
C PHE A 45 5.45 -6.05 -11.70
N CYS A 46 4.65 -5.01 -11.47
CA CYS A 46 4.27 -4.08 -12.51
C CYS A 46 5.50 -3.41 -13.16
N SER A 47 5.29 -2.77 -14.31
CA SER A 47 6.28 -1.86 -14.88
C SER A 47 6.20 -0.48 -14.22
N ILE A 48 7.26 0.32 -14.36
CA ILE A 48 7.30 1.68 -13.84
C ILE A 48 6.14 2.55 -14.37
N ASP A 49 5.75 2.36 -15.63
CA ASP A 49 4.67 3.14 -16.27
C ASP A 49 3.28 2.76 -15.76
N GLN A 50 3.16 1.60 -15.10
CA GLN A 50 1.94 1.14 -14.45
C GLN A 50 1.91 1.49 -12.96
N ALA A 51 3.00 2.01 -12.40
CA ALA A 51 3.05 2.48 -11.03
C ALA A 51 2.53 3.92 -10.94
N GLU A 52 1.84 4.23 -9.84
CA GLU A 52 1.40 5.58 -9.55
C GLU A 52 2.40 6.28 -8.63
N PHE A 53 2.77 7.50 -8.98
CA PHE A 53 3.69 8.32 -8.22
C PHE A 53 2.96 9.54 -7.71
N SER A 54 3.05 9.78 -6.41
CA SER A 54 2.46 10.96 -5.78
C SER A 54 3.33 11.48 -4.65
N THR A 55 3.01 12.67 -4.16
CA THR A 55 3.69 13.28 -3.01
C THR A 55 2.63 13.62 -1.97
N ARG A 56 2.76 13.10 -0.75
CA ARG A 56 1.83 13.35 0.35
C ARG A 56 2.60 13.55 1.65
N ASN A 57 2.21 14.53 2.46
CA ASN A 57 2.82 14.79 3.78
C ASN A 57 4.36 14.85 3.75
N SER A 58 4.93 15.45 2.70
CA SER A 58 6.39 15.50 2.47
C SER A 58 7.06 14.14 2.23
N GLY A 59 6.30 13.07 2.00
CA GLY A 59 6.78 11.77 1.53
C GLY A 59 6.54 11.60 0.03
N ARG A 60 7.40 10.83 -0.63
CA ARG A 60 7.19 10.38 -2.01
C ARG A 60 6.55 9.00 -1.96
N MET A 61 5.42 8.85 -2.62
CA MET A 61 4.62 7.65 -2.57
C MET A 61 4.66 6.95 -3.91
N VAL A 62 4.85 5.63 -3.86
CA VAL A 62 4.81 4.75 -5.02
C VAL A 62 3.74 3.71 -4.76
N LYS A 63 2.70 3.68 -5.58
CA LYS A 63 1.76 2.57 -5.63
C LYS A 63 2.14 1.64 -6.76
N LEU A 64 2.30 0.37 -6.43
CA LEU A 64 2.68 -0.67 -7.38
C LEU A 64 1.88 -1.94 -7.10
N TRP A 65 1.74 -2.80 -8.10
CA TRP A 65 1.16 -4.13 -7.91
C TRP A 65 2.20 -5.21 -8.16
N VAL A 66 2.00 -6.35 -7.52
CA VAL A 66 2.78 -7.56 -7.72
C VAL A 66 1.84 -8.75 -7.85
N ASP A 67 2.06 -9.55 -8.89
CA ASP A 67 1.41 -10.84 -9.06
C ASP A 67 2.31 -11.92 -8.43
N ASN A 68 1.82 -12.65 -7.44
CA ASN A 68 2.55 -13.77 -6.84
C ASN A 68 1.63 -14.98 -6.62
N ARG A 69 2.21 -16.18 -6.55
CA ARG A 69 1.44 -17.39 -6.25
C ARG A 69 1.22 -17.53 -4.75
N ASN A 70 -0.02 -17.78 -4.37
CA ASN A 70 -0.34 -18.19 -3.00
C ASN A 70 0.01 -19.67 -2.76
N LEU A 71 -0.24 -20.17 -1.55
CA LEU A 71 0.05 -21.57 -1.18
C LEU A 71 -0.71 -22.61 -1.99
N ALA A 72 -1.83 -22.22 -2.62
CA ALA A 72 -2.61 -23.08 -3.52
C ALA A 72 -2.12 -23.01 -4.99
N GLY A 73 -1.04 -22.26 -5.26
CA GLY A 73 -0.50 -22.07 -6.60
C GLY A 73 -1.30 -21.09 -7.47
N VAL A 74 -2.31 -20.42 -6.92
CA VAL A 74 -3.14 -19.43 -7.63
C VAL A 74 -2.38 -18.12 -7.72
N LEU A 75 -2.39 -17.50 -8.91
CA LEU A 75 -1.83 -16.18 -9.12
C LEU A 75 -2.74 -15.12 -8.47
N VAL A 76 -2.20 -14.36 -7.52
CA VAL A 76 -2.91 -13.29 -6.82
C VAL A 76 -2.17 -11.99 -7.09
N ARG A 77 -2.92 -10.97 -7.51
CA ARG A 77 -2.43 -9.60 -7.60
C ARG A 77 -2.63 -8.90 -6.27
N THR A 78 -1.58 -8.28 -5.74
CA THR A 78 -1.63 -7.50 -4.51
C THR A 78 -1.07 -6.11 -4.78
N HIS A 79 -1.70 -5.08 -4.23
CA HIS A 79 -1.27 -3.70 -4.37
C HIS A 79 -0.56 -3.23 -3.11
N PHE A 80 0.54 -2.53 -3.32
CA PHE A 80 1.35 -1.96 -2.26
C PHE A 80 1.45 -0.46 -2.43
N GLU A 81 1.39 0.24 -1.31
CA GLU A 81 1.74 1.65 -1.21
C GLU A 81 3.04 1.78 -0.40
N VAL A 82 4.09 2.29 -1.05
CA VAL A 82 5.39 2.50 -0.41
C VAL A 82 5.63 3.99 -0.25
N THR A 83 5.95 4.40 0.97
CA THR A 83 6.34 5.78 1.30
C THR A 83 7.86 5.87 1.43
N ILE A 84 8.47 6.77 0.65
CA ILE A 84 9.90 7.02 0.60
C ILE A 84 10.18 8.43 1.13
N ASP A 85 11.16 8.54 2.01
CA ASP A 85 11.66 9.82 2.48
C ASP A 85 12.36 10.59 1.34
N PRO A 86 11.97 11.84 1.03
CA PRO A 86 12.61 12.60 -0.03
C PRO A 86 14.05 13.02 0.31
N LYS A 87 14.41 13.10 1.60
CA LYS A 87 15.76 13.50 2.03
C LYS A 87 16.75 12.35 1.98
N SER A 88 16.41 11.24 2.62
CA SER A 88 17.30 10.08 2.70
C SER A 88 17.15 9.09 1.55
N GLY A 89 16.01 9.10 0.84
CA GLY A 89 15.69 8.08 -0.16
C GLY A 89 15.32 6.72 0.44
N LEU A 90 15.22 6.62 1.77
CA LEU A 90 14.89 5.38 2.47
C LEU A 90 13.37 5.17 2.56
N VAL A 91 12.97 3.91 2.64
CA VAL A 91 11.58 3.50 2.83
C VAL A 91 11.17 3.79 4.27
N LYS A 92 10.07 4.52 4.44
CA LYS A 92 9.44 4.78 5.74
C LYS A 92 8.36 3.74 6.07
N ALA A 93 7.62 3.31 5.06
CA ALA A 93 6.53 2.34 5.19
C ALA A 93 6.27 1.65 3.86
N ALA A 94 5.85 0.39 3.91
CA ALA A 94 5.30 -0.37 2.80
C ALA A 94 4.01 -1.05 3.29
N THR A 95 2.87 -0.69 2.70
CA THR A 95 1.55 -1.14 3.15
C THR A 95 0.91 -1.98 2.06
N CYS A 96 0.51 -3.21 2.40
CA CYS A 96 -0.38 -4.03 1.57
C CYS A 96 -1.80 -3.43 1.66
N LEU A 97 -2.34 -2.97 0.54
CA LEU A 97 -3.61 -2.23 0.52
C LEU A 97 -4.81 -3.14 0.78
N GLU A 98 -4.81 -4.35 0.21
CA GLU A 98 -5.86 -5.34 0.46
C GLU A 98 -5.84 -5.83 1.91
N CYS A 99 -4.64 -6.07 2.46
CA CYS A 99 -4.47 -6.53 3.83
C CYS A 99 -4.97 -5.48 4.84
N ALA A 100 -4.68 -4.20 4.60
CA ALA A 100 -5.16 -3.12 5.46
C ALA A 100 -6.69 -3.00 5.46
N ALA A 101 -7.33 -3.21 4.31
CA ALA A 101 -8.79 -3.19 4.19
C ALA A 101 -9.44 -4.38 4.94
N ASP A 102 -8.84 -5.57 4.86
CA ASP A 102 -9.32 -6.75 5.59
C ASP A 102 -9.19 -6.57 7.10
N ASP A 103 -8.09 -6.00 7.59
CA ASP A 103 -7.88 -5.70 9.02
C ASP A 103 -8.92 -4.69 9.56
N GLU A 104 -9.25 -3.64 8.80
CA GLU A 104 -10.28 -2.68 9.19
C GLU A 104 -11.67 -3.31 9.23
N LYS A 105 -11.99 -4.16 8.25
CA LYS A 105 -13.25 -4.90 8.22
C LYS A 105 -13.37 -5.87 9.41
N GLN A 106 -12.29 -6.55 9.76
CA GLN A 106 -12.25 -7.44 10.91
C GLN A 106 -12.51 -6.67 12.21
N LYS A 107 -11.83 -5.54 12.43
CA LYS A 107 -12.06 -4.67 13.60
C LYS A 107 -13.48 -4.15 13.68
N LEU A 108 -14.08 -3.79 12.54
CA LEU A 108 -15.47 -3.34 12.49
C LEU A 108 -16.44 -4.48 12.87
N ASN A 109 -16.19 -5.69 12.38
CA ASN A 109 -17.00 -6.86 12.74
C ASN A 109 -16.90 -7.20 14.23
N GLU A 110 -15.70 -7.12 14.82
CA GLU A 110 -15.47 -7.33 16.25
C GLU A 110 -16.20 -6.26 17.09
N ALA A 111 -16.08 -4.98 16.72
CA ALA A 111 -16.80 -3.90 17.38
C ALA A 111 -18.33 -4.07 17.29
N MET A 112 -18.85 -4.53 16.15
CA MET A 112 -20.28 -4.84 16.01
C MET A 112 -20.70 -6.02 16.88
N ALA A 113 -19.89 -7.07 16.97
CA ALA A 113 -20.17 -8.22 17.83
C ALA A 113 -20.18 -7.84 19.32
N GLU A 114 -19.26 -6.99 19.77
CA GLU A 114 -19.26 -6.46 21.13
C GLU A 114 -20.51 -5.63 21.43
N LEU A 115 -20.92 -4.75 20.52
CA LEU A 115 -22.16 -3.97 20.66
C LEU A 115 -23.41 -4.86 20.69
N GLN A 116 -23.45 -5.93 19.89
CA GLN A 116 -24.52 -6.93 19.94
C GLN A 116 -24.52 -7.72 21.25
N GLY A 117 -23.34 -8.04 21.81
CA GLY A 117 -23.21 -8.66 23.12
C GLY A 117 -23.72 -7.79 24.26
N LEU A 118 -23.49 -6.47 24.20
CA LEU A 118 -23.95 -5.50 25.21
C LEU A 118 -25.45 -5.19 25.11
N THR A 119 -26.07 -5.40 23.94
CA THR A 119 -27.50 -5.15 23.70
C THR A 119 -28.34 -6.43 23.75
N SER A 120 -27.71 -7.60 23.86
CA SER A 120 -28.41 -8.87 24.07
C SER A 120 -29.03 -8.85 25.47
N PRO A 121 -30.36 -9.02 25.60
CA PRO A 121 -30.99 -9.06 26.92
C PRO A 121 -30.45 -10.28 27.66
N THR A 122 -29.77 -10.04 28.79
CA THR A 122 -29.46 -11.07 29.79
C THR A 122 -30.71 -11.91 29.98
N LYS A 123 -30.64 -13.18 29.60
CA LYS A 123 -31.69 -14.17 29.81
C LYS A 123 -31.93 -14.23 31.31
N ALA A 124 -32.91 -13.45 31.79
CA ALA A 124 -33.32 -13.44 33.18
C ALA A 124 -33.66 -14.88 33.54
N SER A 125 -32.91 -15.39 34.51
CA SER A 125 -33.03 -16.72 35.06
C SER A 125 -34.51 -17.04 35.32
N ALA A 126 -35.04 -18.04 34.61
CA ALA A 126 -36.37 -18.56 34.88
C ALA A 126 -36.37 -19.11 36.30
N SER A 127 -36.97 -18.37 37.23
CA SER A 127 -37.23 -18.85 38.58
C SER A 127 -38.40 -19.84 38.51
N PRO A 128 -38.26 -21.10 38.97
CA PRO A 128 -39.37 -22.04 38.98
C PRO A 128 -40.34 -21.64 40.09
N ALA A 129 -41.62 -21.46 39.74
CA ALA A 129 -42.68 -21.23 40.71
C ALA A 129 -42.88 -22.51 41.57
N PRO A 130 -42.95 -22.42 42.91
CA PRO A 130 -43.29 -23.56 43.74
C PRO A 130 -44.77 -23.90 43.62
N GLN A 131 -45.05 -25.21 43.67
CA GLN A 131 -46.39 -25.84 43.63
C GLN A 131 -47.23 -25.52 44.86
#